data_AF-A0A1F3T0I4-F1
#
_entry.id   AF-A0A1F3T0I4-F1
#
_cell.length_a   1.000
_cell.length_b   1.000
_cell.length_c   1.000
_cell.angle_alpha   90.00
_cell.angle_beta   90.00
_cell.angle_gamma   90.00
#
_symmetry.space_group_name_H-M   'P 1'
#
loop_
_entity.id
_entity.type
_entity.pdbx_description
1 polymer ?
#
loop_
_entity_poly.entity_id
_entity_poly.type
_entity_poly.pdbx_seq_one_letter_code
_entity_poly.pdbx_strand_id
1 'polypeptide(L)'
;MPNKESLAAKAGLLTFDVVDSINGVEVTYWRQIEPLLNKFKNISPLKLSIRSFDIDTKKQVKRDISISLLSLNDSTSLLQQLGIVRSDLFLLEIRSKSPADLVGLKKGDLVVKLNGHNVQTWQTVLDEVKSFSPEQEHLQMVILRDGSEKTFSVKPEQIDLPNESGATETRYAIGVVPAILSAQNSPYFQRTLNPLVALAGGVEQSWVWTKLISISLVRLVQNEVSARNIGGIITIGRVASKSFEVGLVAFLKMMAIISINLFLLNLLPVPVLDGGHLVFFSIEALKGTPLSFKKLEIAQQVGLVLLLSLMLFALFNDITHLISSW
;
A
#
# COMPACT_ATOMS: atom_id res chain seq x y z
N MET A 1 -16.17 -17.36 5.58
CA MET A 1 -17.36 -16.72 4.97
C MET A 1 -18.26 -16.19 6.07
N PRO A 2 -18.80 -14.98 5.93
CA PRO A 2 -19.64 -14.37 6.96
C PRO A 2 -20.99 -15.09 7.11
N ASN A 3 -21.47 -15.77 6.06
CA ASN A 3 -22.62 -16.67 6.12
C ASN A 3 -22.29 -17.98 5.37
N LYS A 4 -22.07 -19.08 6.09
CA LYS A 4 -21.80 -20.41 5.51
C LYS A 4 -23.04 -21.05 4.87
N GLU A 5 -24.22 -20.55 5.20
CA GLU A 5 -25.50 -21.06 4.72
C GLU A 5 -26.03 -20.31 3.48
N SER A 6 -25.29 -19.30 2.99
CA SER A 6 -25.69 -18.50 1.84
C SER A 6 -25.73 -19.32 0.55
N LEU A 7 -26.49 -18.84 -0.44
CA LEU A 7 -26.57 -19.49 -1.75
C LEU A 7 -25.20 -19.56 -2.43
N ALA A 8 -24.37 -18.52 -2.32
CA ALA A 8 -23.02 -18.53 -2.88
C ALA A 8 -22.11 -19.53 -2.16
N ALA A 9 -22.20 -19.62 -0.83
CA ALA A 9 -21.43 -20.60 -0.05
C ALA A 9 -21.82 -22.04 -0.42
N LYS A 10 -23.12 -22.32 -0.56
CA LYS A 10 -23.66 -23.62 -1.00
C LYS A 10 -23.24 -24.00 -2.41
N ALA A 11 -23.05 -23.00 -3.27
CA ALA A 11 -22.53 -23.18 -4.63
C ALA A 11 -20.99 -23.37 -4.69
N GLY A 12 -20.29 -23.31 -3.54
CA GLY A 12 -18.84 -23.56 -3.46
C GLY A 12 -17.96 -22.32 -3.60
N LEU A 13 -18.54 -21.12 -3.58
CA LEU A 13 -17.77 -19.88 -3.41
C LEU A 13 -17.12 -19.92 -2.02
N LEU A 14 -15.86 -19.52 -1.92
CA LEU A 14 -15.08 -19.46 -0.68
C LEU A 14 -14.67 -18.01 -0.36
N THR A 15 -14.24 -17.78 0.87
CA THR A 15 -13.67 -16.47 1.24
C THR A 15 -12.38 -16.24 0.47
N PHE A 16 -12.20 -15.02 -0.04
CA PHE A 16 -11.10 -14.61 -0.90
C PHE A 16 -11.11 -15.19 -2.33
N ASP A 17 -12.24 -15.78 -2.73
CA ASP A 17 -12.47 -16.04 -4.15
C ASP A 17 -12.62 -14.73 -4.92
N VAL A 18 -12.02 -14.72 -6.10
CA VAL A 18 -12.02 -13.61 -7.04
C VAL A 18 -12.90 -13.99 -8.22
N VAL A 19 -13.96 -13.23 -8.49
CA VAL A 19 -14.86 -13.47 -9.62
C VAL A 19 -14.25 -12.87 -10.89
N ASP A 20 -13.77 -13.73 -11.80
CA ASP A 20 -13.18 -13.32 -13.08
C ASP A 20 -14.25 -13.10 -14.17
N SER A 21 -15.35 -13.87 -14.15
CA SER A 21 -16.46 -13.69 -15.09
C SER A 21 -17.82 -14.14 -14.54
N ILE A 22 -18.90 -13.55 -15.06
CA ILE A 22 -20.29 -13.92 -14.79
C ILE A 22 -20.97 -14.22 -16.12
N ASN A 23 -21.42 -15.47 -16.32
CA ASN A 23 -21.99 -15.97 -17.58
C ASN A 23 -21.12 -15.64 -18.81
N GLY A 24 -19.79 -15.74 -18.66
CA GLY A 24 -18.82 -15.45 -19.71
C GLY A 24 -18.52 -13.96 -19.94
N VAL A 25 -19.18 -13.04 -19.22
CA VAL A 25 -18.83 -11.61 -19.22
C VAL A 25 -17.75 -11.36 -18.20
N GLU A 26 -16.60 -10.85 -18.64
CA GLU A 26 -15.47 -10.55 -17.76
C GLU A 26 -15.81 -9.50 -16.69
N VAL A 27 -15.31 -9.72 -15.48
CA VAL A 27 -15.39 -8.81 -14.36
C VAL A 27 -13.99 -8.31 -14.05
N THR A 28 -13.82 -7.00 -14.07
CA THR A 28 -12.57 -6.32 -13.69
C THR A 28 -12.69 -5.68 -12.32
N TYR A 29 -13.85 -5.06 -12.05
CA TYR A 29 -14.11 -4.24 -10.87
C TYR A 29 -15.31 -4.76 -10.09
N TRP A 30 -15.24 -4.69 -8.75
CA TRP A 30 -16.37 -5.03 -7.87
C TRP A 30 -17.68 -4.35 -8.28
N ARG A 31 -17.62 -3.07 -8.66
CA ARG A 31 -18.76 -2.27 -9.12
C ARG A 31 -19.55 -2.93 -10.26
N GLN A 32 -18.92 -3.80 -11.06
CA GLN A 32 -19.57 -4.48 -12.18
C GLN A 32 -20.39 -5.69 -11.73
N ILE A 33 -20.14 -6.26 -10.55
CA ILE A 33 -20.77 -7.50 -10.10
C ILE A 33 -22.28 -7.34 -9.97
N GLU A 34 -22.75 -6.39 -9.16
CA GLU A 34 -24.20 -6.20 -8.93
C GLU A 34 -24.97 -5.89 -10.23
N PRO A 35 -24.53 -4.99 -11.14
CA PRO A 35 -25.17 -4.81 -12.45
C PRO A 35 -25.21 -6.09 -13.30
N LEU A 36 -24.15 -6.89 -13.30
CA LEU A 36 -24.10 -8.14 -14.06
C LEU A 36 -25.00 -9.22 -13.45
N LEU A 37 -25.05 -9.32 -12.12
CA LEU A 37 -26.00 -10.18 -11.41
C LEU A 37 -27.43 -9.80 -11.77
N ASN A 38 -27.76 -8.50 -11.76
CA ASN A 38 -29.09 -8.01 -12.13
C ASN A 38 -29.42 -8.27 -13.60
N LYS A 39 -28.46 -8.08 -14.51
CA LYS A 39 -28.62 -8.41 -15.93
C LYS A 39 -28.95 -9.88 -16.15
N PHE A 40 -28.34 -10.78 -15.38
CA PHE A 40 -28.48 -12.21 -15.53
C PHE A 40 -29.41 -12.87 -14.50
N LYS A 41 -30.20 -12.08 -13.74
CA LYS A 41 -31.05 -12.60 -12.66
C LYS A 41 -32.10 -13.62 -13.12
N ASN A 42 -32.49 -13.56 -14.39
CA ASN A 42 -33.46 -14.48 -15.02
C ASN A 42 -32.78 -15.69 -15.71
N ILE A 43 -31.46 -15.79 -15.65
CA ILE A 43 -30.70 -16.90 -16.23
C ILE A 43 -30.19 -17.78 -15.10
N SER A 44 -30.80 -18.96 -14.95
CA SER A 44 -30.43 -19.96 -13.93
C SER A 44 -29.98 -21.26 -14.60
N PRO A 45 -28.82 -21.85 -14.20
CA PRO A 45 -27.92 -21.37 -13.15
C PRO A 45 -27.04 -20.20 -13.62
N LEU A 46 -26.68 -19.32 -12.69
CA LEU A 46 -25.67 -18.29 -12.90
C LEU A 46 -24.28 -18.94 -12.86
N LYS A 47 -23.55 -18.92 -13.98
CA LYS A 47 -22.19 -19.48 -14.07
C LYS A 47 -21.17 -18.43 -13.69
N LEU A 48 -20.30 -18.73 -12.73
CA LEU A 48 -19.20 -17.88 -12.32
C LEU A 48 -17.88 -18.59 -12.59
N SER A 49 -16.96 -17.94 -13.30
CA SER A 49 -15.56 -18.35 -13.30
C SER A 49 -14.84 -17.57 -12.20
N ILE A 50 -14.21 -18.31 -11.30
CA ILE A 50 -13.57 -17.76 -10.11
C ILE A 50 -12.10 -18.20 -10.01
N ARG A 51 -11.29 -17.40 -9.34
CA ARG A 51 -9.95 -17.77 -8.86
C ARG A 51 -9.96 -17.78 -7.35
N SER A 52 -9.74 -18.94 -6.77
CA SER A 52 -9.58 -19.09 -5.33
C SER A 52 -8.17 -18.73 -4.92
N PHE A 53 -8.07 -17.77 -4.00
CA PHE A 53 -6.80 -17.39 -3.38
C PHE A 53 -6.66 -18.08 -2.03
N ASP A 54 -5.69 -18.98 -1.92
CA ASP A 54 -5.28 -19.53 -0.63
C ASP A 54 -4.37 -18.51 0.06
N ILE A 55 -4.83 -18.01 1.21
CA ILE A 55 -4.15 -16.97 1.98
C ILE A 55 -2.84 -17.43 2.62
N ASP A 56 -2.69 -18.73 2.87
CA ASP A 56 -1.54 -19.30 3.55
C ASP A 56 -0.50 -19.81 2.53
N THR A 57 -0.95 -20.44 1.45
CA THR A 57 -0.05 -20.95 0.39
C THR A 57 0.20 -19.95 -0.75
N LYS A 58 -0.53 -18.84 -0.79
CA LYS A 58 -0.54 -17.84 -1.89
C LYS A 58 -0.84 -18.42 -3.28
N LYS A 59 -1.34 -19.66 -3.36
CA LYS A 59 -1.68 -20.32 -4.63
C LYS A 59 -3.03 -19.83 -5.14
N GLN A 60 -3.16 -19.80 -6.47
CA GLN A 60 -4.41 -19.49 -7.15
C GLN A 60 -4.89 -20.70 -7.95
N VAL A 61 -6.15 -21.06 -7.76
CA VAL A 61 -6.80 -22.16 -8.49
C VAL A 61 -8.04 -21.61 -9.19
N LYS A 62 -8.11 -21.80 -10.51
CA LYS A 62 -9.32 -21.48 -11.29
C LYS A 62 -10.38 -22.55 -11.04
N ARG A 63 -11.61 -22.11 -10.78
CA ARG A 63 -12.77 -22.98 -10.60
C ARG A 63 -13.96 -22.34 -11.30
N ASP A 64 -14.87 -23.16 -11.81
CA ASP A 64 -16.17 -22.71 -12.28
C ASP A 64 -17.23 -23.19 -11.30
N ILE A 65 -18.11 -22.28 -10.88
CA ILE A 65 -19.23 -22.59 -10.00
C ILE A 65 -20.54 -22.15 -10.63
N SER A 66 -21.62 -22.79 -10.22
CA SER A 66 -22.97 -22.50 -10.72
C SER A 66 -23.89 -22.22 -9.54
N ILE A 67 -24.49 -21.04 -9.52
CA ILE A 67 -25.43 -20.63 -8.47
C ILE A 67 -26.86 -20.72 -9.01
N SER A 68 -27.68 -21.56 -8.38
CA SER A 68 -29.12 -21.62 -8.68
C SER A 68 -29.84 -20.45 -8.02
N LEU A 69 -30.42 -19.58 -8.85
CA LEU A 69 -31.19 -18.42 -8.39
C LEU A 69 -32.64 -18.86 -8.15
N LEU A 70 -32.93 -19.41 -6.97
CA LEU A 70 -34.28 -19.80 -6.58
C LEU A 70 -34.90 -18.67 -5.74
N SER A 71 -35.95 -18.03 -6.28
CA SER A 71 -36.75 -17.01 -5.59
C SER A 71 -35.95 -15.81 -5.07
N LEU A 72 -35.54 -14.94 -5.99
CA LEU A 72 -34.88 -13.67 -5.64
C LEU A 72 -35.93 -12.61 -5.27
N ASN A 73 -35.70 -11.87 -4.18
CA ASN A 73 -36.54 -10.77 -3.74
C ASN A 73 -36.04 -9.45 -4.35
N ASP A 74 -36.84 -8.77 -5.17
CA ASP A 74 -36.44 -7.51 -5.83
C ASP A 74 -36.17 -6.34 -4.85
N SER A 75 -36.59 -6.44 -3.59
CA SER A 75 -36.38 -5.37 -2.58
C SER A 75 -35.00 -5.35 -1.92
N THR A 76 -34.14 -6.35 -2.17
CA THR A 76 -32.80 -6.45 -1.57
C THR A 76 -31.73 -6.67 -2.62
N SER A 77 -30.51 -6.15 -2.41
CA SER A 77 -29.40 -6.35 -3.36
C SER A 77 -29.14 -7.85 -3.59
N LEU A 78 -28.80 -8.22 -4.83
CA LEU A 78 -28.52 -9.62 -5.16
C LEU A 78 -27.25 -10.11 -4.46
N LEU A 79 -26.24 -9.26 -4.30
CA LEU A 79 -25.06 -9.56 -3.50
C LEU A 79 -25.43 -9.99 -2.07
N GLN A 80 -26.33 -9.26 -1.40
CA GLN A 80 -26.76 -9.59 -0.04
C GLN A 80 -27.54 -10.91 0.01
N GLN A 81 -28.45 -11.14 -0.93
CA GLN A 81 -29.22 -12.40 -1.02
C GLN A 81 -28.32 -13.61 -1.27
N LEU A 82 -27.31 -13.45 -2.13
CA LEU A 82 -26.32 -14.49 -2.40
C LEU A 82 -25.32 -14.66 -1.24
N GLY A 83 -25.26 -13.71 -0.31
CA GLY A 83 -24.28 -13.68 0.77
C GLY A 83 -22.86 -13.41 0.28
N ILE A 84 -22.72 -12.68 -0.84
CA ILE A 84 -21.44 -12.26 -1.40
C ILE A 84 -21.11 -10.88 -0.81
N VAL A 85 -19.95 -10.79 -0.17
CA VAL A 85 -19.45 -9.56 0.45
C VAL A 85 -18.12 -9.15 -0.17
N ARG A 86 -17.78 -7.87 -0.06
CA ARG A 86 -16.46 -7.39 -0.50
C ARG A 86 -15.36 -7.95 0.40
N SER A 87 -14.21 -8.26 -0.20
CA SER A 87 -13.04 -8.73 0.55
C SER A 87 -12.32 -7.62 1.30
N ASP A 88 -12.43 -6.36 0.86
CA ASP A 88 -11.65 -5.22 1.37
C ASP A 88 -11.98 -4.85 2.82
N LEU A 89 -13.09 -5.32 3.37
CA LEU A 89 -13.45 -5.19 4.78
C LEU A 89 -12.90 -6.31 5.67
N PHE A 90 -12.30 -7.36 5.11
CA PHE A 90 -11.59 -8.38 5.88
C PHE A 90 -10.19 -7.93 6.27
N LEU A 91 -9.82 -8.17 7.52
CA LEU A 91 -8.46 -7.91 8.01
C LEU A 91 -7.53 -9.05 7.56
N LEU A 92 -6.57 -8.72 6.68
CA LEU A 92 -5.57 -9.65 6.15
C LEU A 92 -4.39 -9.81 7.11
N GLU A 93 -3.94 -8.70 7.68
CA GLU A 93 -2.80 -8.64 8.60
C GLU A 93 -3.11 -7.63 9.70
N ILE A 94 -2.62 -7.94 10.90
CA ILE A 94 -2.65 -7.06 12.05
C ILE A 94 -1.21 -6.91 12.51
N ARG A 95 -0.73 -5.67 12.56
CA ARG A 95 0.64 -5.36 12.95
C ARG A 95 0.80 -5.62 14.44
N SER A 96 1.84 -6.36 14.81
CA SER A 96 2.15 -6.63 16.21
C SER A 96 2.34 -5.33 17.00
N LYS A 97 1.88 -5.31 18.27
CA LYS A 97 1.93 -4.16 19.19
C LYS A 97 1.10 -2.94 18.74
N SER A 98 0.31 -3.04 17.66
CA SER A 98 -0.56 -1.95 17.20
C SER A 98 -1.85 -1.82 18.02
N PRO A 99 -2.59 -0.69 17.92
CA PRO A 99 -3.88 -0.56 18.58
C PRO A 99 -4.87 -1.70 18.29
N ALA A 100 -4.92 -2.20 17.05
CA ALA A 100 -5.77 -3.33 16.68
C ALA A 100 -5.33 -4.65 17.36
N ASP A 101 -4.02 -4.87 17.48
CA ASP A 101 -3.46 -6.04 18.15
C ASP A 101 -3.77 -6.02 19.65
N LEU A 102 -3.61 -4.85 20.29
CA LEU A 102 -3.85 -4.66 21.74
C LEU A 102 -5.29 -4.94 22.15
N VAL A 103 -6.26 -4.66 21.28
CA VAL A 103 -7.68 -4.98 21.56
C VAL A 103 -8.06 -6.41 21.17
N GLY A 104 -7.16 -7.17 20.54
CA GLY A 104 -7.39 -8.56 20.15
C GLY A 104 -8.19 -8.75 18.86
N LEU A 105 -8.11 -7.79 17.92
CA LEU A 105 -8.51 -8.04 16.53
C LEU A 105 -7.64 -9.16 15.95
N LYS A 106 -8.17 -9.92 14.98
CA LYS A 106 -7.48 -11.06 14.37
C LYS A 106 -7.58 -11.06 12.84
N LYS A 107 -6.58 -11.67 12.18
CA LYS A 107 -6.66 -12.02 10.76
C LYS A 107 -7.96 -12.76 10.48
N GLY A 108 -8.69 -12.34 9.46
CA GLY A 108 -9.98 -12.91 9.04
C GLY A 108 -11.21 -12.24 9.65
N ASP A 109 -11.06 -11.29 10.57
CA ASP A 109 -12.18 -10.47 11.04
C ASP A 109 -12.76 -9.63 9.90
N LEU A 110 -14.08 -9.55 9.81
CA LEU A 110 -14.79 -8.69 8.87
C LEU A 110 -15.30 -7.44 9.59
N VAL A 111 -14.88 -6.25 9.18
CA VAL A 111 -15.39 -5.00 9.74
C VAL A 111 -16.80 -4.74 9.20
N VAL A 112 -17.78 -4.56 10.09
CA VAL A 112 -19.19 -4.32 9.72
C VAL A 112 -19.69 -2.94 10.14
N LYS A 113 -19.21 -2.41 11.28
CA LYS A 113 -19.57 -1.06 11.76
C LYS A 113 -18.38 -0.32 12.37
N LEU A 114 -18.41 1.00 12.25
CA LEU A 114 -17.55 1.93 12.98
C LEU A 114 -18.39 3.04 13.59
N ASN A 115 -18.21 3.32 14.88
CA ASN A 115 -18.92 4.37 15.62
C ASN A 115 -20.45 4.32 15.43
N GLY A 116 -21.01 3.11 15.36
CA GLY A 116 -22.44 2.88 15.13
C GLY A 116 -22.90 2.97 13.66
N HIS A 117 -22.03 3.39 12.74
CA HIS A 117 -22.32 3.47 11.31
C HIS A 117 -21.89 2.19 10.57
N ASN A 118 -22.75 1.68 9.69
CA ASN A 118 -22.41 0.53 8.84
C ASN A 118 -21.34 0.93 7.82
N VAL A 119 -20.27 0.13 7.70
CA VAL A 119 -19.24 0.35 6.69
C VAL A 119 -19.43 -0.59 5.51
N GLN A 120 -19.34 -0.05 4.29
CA GLN A 120 -19.52 -0.81 3.05
C GLN A 120 -18.24 -0.94 2.23
N THR A 121 -17.25 -0.07 2.48
CA THR A 121 -15.98 -0.07 1.77
C THR A 121 -14.84 0.18 2.73
N TRP A 122 -13.65 -0.31 2.38
CA TRP A 122 -12.45 0.03 3.15
C TRP A 122 -12.14 1.53 3.16
N GLN A 123 -12.53 2.25 2.09
CA GLN A 123 -12.35 3.70 2.05
C GLN A 123 -13.13 4.39 3.17
N THR A 124 -14.36 3.96 3.44
CA THR A 124 -15.16 4.46 4.57
C THR A 124 -14.46 4.21 5.90
N VAL A 125 -13.83 3.04 6.08
CA VAL A 125 -13.03 2.73 7.27
C VAL A 125 -11.84 3.68 7.41
N LEU A 126 -11.12 3.92 6.31
CA LEU A 126 -9.98 4.84 6.30
C LEU A 126 -10.39 6.28 6.62
N ASP A 127 -11.50 6.74 6.03
CA ASP A 127 -11.98 8.11 6.23
C ASP A 127 -12.43 8.33 7.67
N GLU A 128 -13.14 7.35 8.26
CA GLU A 128 -13.55 7.40 9.67
C GLU A 128 -12.31 7.45 10.61
N VAL A 129 -11.32 6.58 10.38
CA VAL A 129 -10.09 6.57 11.17
C VAL A 129 -9.28 7.87 10.99
N LYS A 130 -9.24 8.44 9.78
CA LYS A 130 -8.58 9.74 9.54
C LYS A 130 -9.31 10.90 10.21
N SER A 131 -10.64 10.83 10.30
CA SER A 131 -11.47 11.84 10.96
C SER A 131 -11.47 11.72 12.48
N PHE A 132 -10.80 10.70 13.04
CA PHE A 132 -10.69 10.51 14.48
C PHE A 132 -10.12 11.77 15.16
N SER A 133 -10.82 12.22 16.19
CA SER A 133 -10.38 13.32 17.05
C SER A 133 -9.81 12.78 18.37
N PRO A 134 -8.73 13.36 18.92
CA PRO A 134 -8.24 13.03 20.27
C PRO A 134 -9.33 13.03 21.36
N GLU A 135 -10.37 13.84 21.18
CA GLU A 135 -11.49 13.95 22.12
C GLU A 135 -12.38 12.70 22.16
N GLN A 136 -12.37 11.87 21.10
CA GLN A 136 -13.24 10.70 21.01
C GLN A 136 -12.75 9.51 21.86
N GLU A 137 -11.54 9.58 22.45
CA GLU A 137 -10.80 8.53 23.19
C GLU A 137 -10.61 7.19 22.47
N HIS A 138 -11.67 6.64 21.88
CA HIS A 138 -11.73 5.36 21.19
C HIS A 138 -12.68 5.39 19.97
N LEU A 139 -12.31 4.60 18.97
CA LEU A 139 -13.15 4.24 17.82
C LEU A 139 -13.86 2.92 18.14
N GLN A 140 -15.19 2.92 18.15
CA GLN A 140 -15.97 1.71 18.38
C GLN A 140 -16.06 0.90 17.09
N MET A 141 -15.39 -0.25 17.03
CA MET A 141 -15.40 -1.12 15.87
C MET A 141 -16.23 -2.37 16.15
N VAL A 142 -17.21 -2.65 15.29
CA VAL A 142 -17.94 -3.92 15.30
C VAL A 142 -17.42 -4.77 14.15
N ILE A 143 -16.98 -5.98 14.49
CA ILE A 143 -16.52 -6.98 13.52
C ILE A 143 -17.40 -8.21 13.57
N LEU A 144 -17.41 -8.97 12.49
CA LEU A 144 -18.01 -10.29 12.42
C LEU A 144 -16.89 -11.34 12.45
N ARG A 145 -16.88 -12.17 13.51
CA ARG A 145 -15.96 -13.31 13.69
C ARG A 145 -16.77 -14.56 13.96
N ASP A 146 -16.55 -15.59 13.16
CA ASP A 146 -17.26 -16.88 13.25
C ASP A 146 -18.80 -16.74 13.21
N GLY A 147 -19.31 -15.73 12.51
CA GLY A 147 -20.76 -15.46 12.40
C GLY A 147 -21.36 -14.68 13.56
N SER A 148 -20.56 -14.30 14.57
CA SER A 148 -20.97 -13.46 15.70
C SER A 148 -20.42 -12.04 15.58
N GLU A 149 -21.27 -11.03 15.86
CA GLU A 149 -20.79 -9.65 16.01
C GLU A 149 -20.01 -9.52 17.32
N LYS A 150 -18.84 -8.89 17.25
CA LYS A 150 -18.00 -8.56 18.40
C LYS A 150 -17.62 -7.09 18.34
N THR A 151 -17.73 -6.40 19.47
CA THR A 151 -17.43 -4.97 19.58
C THR A 151 -16.09 -4.77 20.25
N PHE A 152 -15.25 -3.93 19.66
CA PHE A 152 -13.94 -3.55 20.15
C PHE A 152 -13.84 -2.03 20.28
N SER A 153 -13.15 -1.57 21.32
CA SER A 153 -12.88 -0.16 21.55
C SER A 153 -11.41 0.12 21.20
N VAL A 154 -11.15 0.59 19.98
CA VAL A 154 -9.79 0.76 19.46
C VAL A 154 -9.36 2.19 19.66
N LYS A 155 -8.25 2.45 20.35
CA LYS A 155 -7.68 3.80 20.44
C LYS A 155 -6.65 4.00 19.32
N PRO A 156 -6.94 4.76 18.25
CA PRO A 156 -5.97 4.99 17.20
C PRO A 156 -4.69 5.65 17.73
N GLU A 157 -3.56 5.27 17.16
CA GLU A 157 -2.27 5.89 17.45
C GLU A 157 -1.96 6.97 16.41
N GLN A 158 -1.27 8.02 16.85
CA GLN A 158 -0.81 9.07 15.97
C GLN A 158 0.42 8.58 15.19
N ILE A 159 0.37 8.70 13.87
CA ILE A 159 1.46 8.39 12.97
C ILE A 159 1.76 9.58 12.07
N ASP A 160 3.04 9.79 11.78
CA ASP A 160 3.51 10.83 10.88
C ASP A 160 3.79 10.22 9.52
N LEU A 161 3.00 10.59 8.51
CA LEU A 161 3.16 10.10 7.14
C LEU A 161 3.43 11.25 6.18
N PRO A 162 4.31 11.07 5.18
CA PRO A 162 4.43 12.02 4.09
C PRO A 162 3.14 12.04 3.27
N ASN A 163 2.54 13.21 3.09
CA ASN A 163 1.42 13.41 2.18
C ASN A 163 1.88 13.43 0.71
N GLU A 164 0.95 13.56 -0.25
CA GLU A 164 1.27 13.57 -1.69
C GLU A 164 2.20 14.71 -2.10
N SER A 165 2.24 15.79 -1.31
CA SER A 165 3.21 16.86 -1.51
C SER A 165 4.57 16.55 -0.88
N GLY A 166 4.68 15.56 0.02
CA GLY A 166 5.89 15.18 0.74
C GLY A 166 6.02 15.76 2.16
N ALA A 167 4.98 16.40 2.69
CA ALA A 167 4.97 17.06 4.00
C ALA A 167 4.51 16.06 5.04
N THR A 168 5.05 16.16 6.25
CA THR A 168 4.56 15.34 7.36
C THR A 168 3.12 15.75 7.65
N GLU A 169 2.22 14.82 7.39
CA GLU A 169 0.83 14.88 7.78
C GLU A 169 0.66 13.90 8.94
N THR A 170 0.31 14.46 10.08
CA THR A 170 -0.13 13.67 11.22
C THR A 170 -1.45 13.02 10.88
N ARG A 171 -1.49 11.69 10.98
CA ARG A 171 -2.68 10.88 10.75
C ARG A 171 -2.87 9.92 11.92
N TYR A 172 -4.08 9.38 12.03
CA TYR A 172 -4.35 8.29 12.95
C TYR A 172 -4.33 6.96 12.23
N ALA A 173 -3.84 5.92 12.92
CA ALA A 173 -3.85 4.56 12.42
C ALA A 173 -4.17 3.57 13.53
N ILE A 174 -4.64 2.40 13.11
CA ILE A 174 -4.96 1.28 14.02
C ILE A 174 -4.10 0.03 13.73
N GLY A 175 -3.23 0.08 12.72
CA GLY A 175 -2.27 -1.00 12.43
C GLY A 175 -2.84 -2.25 11.74
N VAL A 176 -3.84 -2.10 10.88
CA VAL A 176 -4.46 -3.21 10.13
C VAL A 176 -4.21 -3.09 8.63
N VAL A 177 -4.17 -4.23 7.94
CA VAL A 177 -4.08 -4.31 6.48
C VAL A 177 -5.33 -5.01 5.93
N PRO A 178 -6.08 -4.39 5.00
CA PRO A 178 -7.27 -5.01 4.39
C PRO A 178 -6.91 -6.06 3.33
N ALA A 179 -7.81 -7.01 3.11
CA ALA A 179 -7.71 -7.99 2.02
C ALA A 179 -8.20 -7.40 0.68
N ILE A 180 -7.35 -6.59 0.03
CA ILE A 180 -7.65 -6.03 -1.31
C ILE A 180 -7.25 -7.06 -2.37
N LEU A 181 -8.25 -7.77 -2.91
CA LEU A 181 -8.08 -8.73 -4.01
C LEU A 181 -8.81 -8.20 -5.25
N SER A 182 -8.18 -8.26 -6.43
CA SER A 182 -8.76 -7.75 -7.68
C SER A 182 -8.93 -8.85 -8.74
N ALA A 183 -10.04 -8.76 -9.48
CA ALA A 183 -10.47 -9.70 -10.53
C ALA A 183 -9.57 -9.73 -11.75
N GLN A 184 -9.00 -8.59 -12.10
CA GLN A 184 -7.83 -8.53 -12.97
C GLN A 184 -6.86 -7.53 -12.36
N ASN A 185 -5.67 -7.43 -12.96
CA ASN A 185 -4.56 -6.57 -12.52
C ASN A 185 -5.06 -5.29 -11.87
N SER A 186 -4.56 -5.03 -10.66
CA SER A 186 -4.83 -3.81 -9.92
C SER A 186 -4.85 -2.60 -10.88
N PRO A 187 -5.82 -1.68 -10.78
CA PRO A 187 -5.95 -0.53 -11.70
C PRO A 187 -4.68 0.34 -11.83
N TYR A 188 -3.69 0.12 -10.97
CA TYR A 188 -2.35 0.71 -11.06
C TYR A 188 -1.41 0.07 -12.09
N PHE A 189 -1.77 -1.07 -12.70
CA PHE A 189 -0.97 -1.75 -13.71
C PHE A 189 -1.61 -1.61 -15.09
N GLN A 190 -1.24 -0.56 -15.81
CA GLN A 190 -1.48 -0.49 -17.25
C GLN A 190 -0.55 -1.49 -17.95
N ARG A 191 -1.10 -2.65 -18.31
CA ARG A 191 -0.36 -3.62 -19.12
C ARG A 191 -0.45 -3.19 -20.58
N THR A 192 0.69 -2.90 -21.18
CA THR A 192 0.81 -2.67 -22.62
C THR A 192 1.80 -3.67 -23.20
N LEU A 193 1.48 -4.20 -24.39
CA LEU A 193 2.39 -5.03 -25.16
C LEU A 193 3.27 -4.19 -26.10
N ASN A 194 3.04 -2.87 -26.17
CA ASN A 194 3.81 -1.95 -26.99
C ASN A 194 5.04 -1.45 -26.21
N PRO A 195 6.27 -1.79 -26.62
CA PRO A 195 7.49 -1.39 -25.92
C PRO A 195 7.68 0.13 -25.82
N LEU A 196 7.25 0.90 -26.83
CA LEU A 196 7.37 2.36 -26.82
C LEU A 196 6.44 3.00 -25.79
N VAL A 197 5.20 2.49 -25.69
CA VAL A 197 4.24 2.94 -24.67
C VAL A 197 4.75 2.57 -23.27
N ALA A 198 5.35 1.39 -23.12
CA ALA A 198 5.95 0.97 -21.85
C ALA A 198 7.13 1.87 -21.45
N LEU A 199 8.01 2.24 -22.39
CA LEU A 199 9.12 3.17 -22.14
C LEU A 199 8.61 4.56 -21.76
N ALA A 200 7.64 5.09 -22.49
CA ALA A 200 7.03 6.38 -22.18
C ALA A 200 6.41 6.39 -20.76
N GLY A 201 5.66 5.34 -20.41
CA GLY A 201 5.12 5.16 -19.06
C GLY A 201 6.22 5.03 -18.00
N GLY A 202 7.33 4.36 -18.32
CA GLY A 202 8.50 4.28 -17.44
C GLY A 202 9.16 5.63 -17.17
N VAL A 203 9.31 6.47 -18.20
CA VAL A 203 9.82 7.85 -18.07
C VAL A 203 8.87 8.70 -17.23
N GLU A 204 7.57 8.64 -17.50
CA GLU A 204 6.55 9.37 -16.74
C GLU A 204 6.59 8.98 -15.25
N GLN A 205 6.61 7.68 -14.95
CA GLN A 205 6.71 7.20 -13.57
C GLN A 205 8.02 7.62 -12.90
N SER A 206 9.13 7.57 -13.63
CA SER A 206 10.44 8.01 -13.12
C SER A 206 10.41 9.51 -12.79
N TRP A 207 9.76 10.33 -13.61
CA TRP A 207 9.57 11.76 -13.36
C TRP A 207 8.74 12.02 -12.10
N VAL A 208 7.63 11.29 -11.94
CA VAL A 208 6.78 11.38 -10.74
C VAL A 208 7.59 11.06 -9.47
N TRP A 209 8.32 9.94 -9.47
CA TRP A 209 9.14 9.56 -8.31
C TRP A 209 10.28 10.54 -8.06
N THR A 210 10.91 11.05 -9.12
CA THR A 210 11.96 12.07 -9.02
C THR A 210 11.43 13.32 -8.33
N LYS A 211 10.24 13.82 -8.73
CA LYS A 211 9.58 14.97 -8.10
C LYS A 211 9.29 14.71 -6.62
N LEU A 212 8.67 13.57 -6.30
CA LEU A 212 8.32 13.21 -4.93
C LEU A 212 9.55 13.15 -4.01
N ILE A 213 10.60 12.45 -4.44
CA ILE A 213 11.85 12.33 -3.68
C ILE A 213 12.51 13.70 -3.52
N SER A 214 12.54 14.52 -4.58
CA SER A 214 13.13 15.86 -4.53
C SER A 214 12.42 16.75 -3.50
N ILE A 215 11.07 16.74 -3.47
CA ILE A 215 10.33 17.51 -2.47
C ILE A 215 10.59 16.97 -1.05
N SER A 216 10.62 15.65 -0.88
CA SER A 216 10.96 15.04 0.41
C SER A 216 12.36 15.42 0.90
N LEU A 217 13.36 15.50 0.00
CA LEU A 217 14.72 15.96 0.34
C LEU A 217 14.72 17.42 0.81
N VAL A 218 14.02 18.31 0.09
CA VAL A 218 13.89 19.72 0.48
C VAL A 218 13.24 19.85 1.86
N ARG A 219 12.17 19.09 2.10
CA ARG A 219 11.43 19.12 3.37
C ARG A 219 12.20 18.53 4.55
N LEU A 220 13.06 17.56 4.29
CA LEU A 220 14.01 17.04 5.28
C LEU A 220 14.99 18.13 5.71
N VAL A 221 15.53 18.91 4.77
CA VAL A 221 16.41 20.05 5.08
C VAL A 221 15.65 21.15 5.83
N GLN A 222 14.37 21.35 5.53
CA GLN A 222 13.49 22.29 6.24
C GLN A 222 13.01 21.78 7.62
N ASN A 223 13.42 20.57 8.03
CA ASN A 223 12.97 19.90 9.25
C ASN A 223 11.43 19.68 9.32
N GLU A 224 10.77 19.66 8.16
CA GLU A 224 9.35 19.29 8.03
C GLU A 224 9.15 17.77 8.04
N VAL A 225 10.22 16.99 7.79
CA VAL A 225 10.23 15.53 7.84
C VAL A 225 11.27 15.07 8.84
N SER A 226 10.88 14.18 9.75
CA SER A 226 11.79 13.64 10.77
C SER A 226 12.98 12.91 10.15
N ALA A 227 14.18 13.31 10.53
CA ALA A 227 15.42 12.64 10.13
C ALA A 227 15.51 11.18 10.61
N ARG A 228 14.67 10.75 11.56
CA ARG A 228 14.56 9.34 12.00
C ARG A 228 13.97 8.42 10.93
N ASN A 229 13.31 8.99 9.92
CA ASN A 229 12.75 8.25 8.78
C ASN A 229 13.78 7.99 7.69
N ILE A 230 15.02 8.48 7.85
CA ILE A 230 16.12 8.16 6.95
C ILE A 230 16.60 6.74 7.26
N GLY A 231 16.19 5.79 6.41
CA GLY A 231 16.67 4.42 6.45
C GLY A 231 18.06 4.29 5.82
N GLY A 232 18.92 3.50 6.45
CA GLY A 232 20.24 3.15 5.93
C GLY A 232 20.22 1.86 5.09
N ILE A 233 21.39 1.24 4.97
CA ILE A 233 21.61 0.04 4.14
C ILE A 233 20.74 -1.14 4.60
N ILE A 234 20.49 -1.27 5.91
CA ILE A 234 19.71 -2.39 6.45
C ILE A 234 18.23 -2.22 6.07
N THR A 235 17.70 -1.01 6.22
CA THR A 235 16.31 -0.71 5.84
C THR A 235 16.11 -0.93 4.34
N ILE A 236 17.04 -0.46 3.50
CA ILE A 236 17.02 -0.69 2.05
C ILE A 236 16.96 -2.20 1.73
N GLY A 237 17.83 -3.00 2.35
CA GLY A 237 17.85 -4.45 2.16
C GLY A 237 16.53 -5.12 2.58
N ARG A 238 15.96 -4.74 3.72
CA ARG A 238 14.69 -5.27 4.21
C ARG A 238 13.53 -4.94 3.27
N VAL A 239 13.43 -3.69 2.83
CA VAL A 239 12.35 -3.24 1.93
C VAL A 239 12.47 -3.90 0.56
N ALA A 240 13.69 -4.08 0.05
CA ALA A 240 13.95 -4.85 -1.16
C ALA A 240 13.52 -6.32 -1.01
N SER A 241 13.90 -6.98 0.09
CA SER A 241 13.48 -8.36 0.40
C SER A 241 11.97 -8.49 0.49
N LYS A 242 11.30 -7.57 1.19
CA LYS A 242 9.84 -7.59 1.31
C LYS A 242 9.15 -7.40 -0.03
N SER A 243 9.71 -6.53 -0.88
CA SER A 243 9.19 -6.31 -2.24
C SER A 243 9.35 -7.56 -3.11
N PHE A 244 10.43 -8.32 -2.93
CA PHE A 244 10.63 -9.60 -3.60
C PHE A 244 9.62 -10.66 -3.18
N GLU A 245 9.28 -10.76 -1.89
CA GLU A 245 8.23 -11.66 -1.38
C GLU A 245 6.83 -11.34 -1.94
N VAL A 246 6.59 -10.08 -2.33
CA VAL A 246 5.34 -9.64 -2.98
C VAL A 246 5.32 -10.05 -4.45
N GLY A 247 6.46 -9.95 -5.14
CA GLY A 247 6.64 -10.46 -6.50
C GLY A 247 7.61 -9.62 -7.33
N LEU A 248 8.00 -10.15 -8.49
CA LEU A 248 9.03 -9.57 -9.34
C LEU A 248 8.74 -8.11 -9.77
N VAL A 249 7.48 -7.80 -10.09
CA VAL A 249 7.10 -6.44 -10.51
C VAL A 249 7.28 -5.43 -9.37
N ALA A 250 6.90 -5.80 -8.13
CA ALA A 250 7.08 -4.95 -6.97
C ALA A 250 8.57 -4.77 -6.64
N PHE A 251 9.36 -5.83 -6.75
CA PHE A 251 10.81 -5.78 -6.59
C PHE A 251 11.49 -4.85 -7.60
N LEU A 252 11.19 -4.98 -8.90
CA LEU A 252 11.76 -4.10 -9.93
C LEU A 252 11.36 -2.64 -9.72
N LYS A 253 10.12 -2.37 -9.30
CA LYS A 253 9.68 -1.03 -8.93
C LYS A 253 10.48 -0.48 -7.75
N MET A 254 10.72 -1.29 -6.72
CA MET A 254 11.54 -0.89 -5.57
C MET A 254 12.97 -0.57 -5.99
N MET A 255 13.57 -1.41 -6.84
CA MET A 255 14.90 -1.15 -7.40
C MET A 255 14.94 0.16 -8.18
N ALA A 256 13.93 0.45 -9.01
CA ALA A 256 13.85 1.71 -9.74
C ALA A 256 13.77 2.92 -8.79
N ILE A 257 12.98 2.85 -7.72
CA ILE A 257 12.88 3.92 -6.71
C ILE A 257 14.24 4.14 -6.01
N ILE A 258 14.93 3.06 -5.63
CA ILE A 258 16.28 3.14 -5.03
C ILE A 258 17.26 3.78 -6.01
N SER A 259 17.25 3.38 -7.29
CA SER A 259 18.11 3.96 -8.32
C SER A 259 17.86 5.45 -8.53
N ILE A 260 16.60 5.90 -8.56
CA ILE A 260 16.25 7.32 -8.66
C ILE A 260 16.74 8.09 -7.42
N ASN A 261 16.61 7.51 -6.23
CA ASN A 261 17.09 8.14 -5.00
C ASN A 261 18.62 8.29 -5.00
N LEU A 262 19.37 7.26 -5.42
CA LEU A 262 20.83 7.33 -5.57
C LEU A 262 21.25 8.38 -6.60
N PHE A 263 20.55 8.46 -7.74
CA PHE A 263 20.77 9.50 -8.73
C PHE A 263 20.60 10.90 -8.14
N LEU A 264 19.49 11.15 -7.43
CA LEU A 264 19.21 12.45 -6.81
C LEU A 264 20.20 12.81 -5.70
N LEU A 265 20.56 11.85 -4.85
CA LEU A 265 21.55 12.06 -3.80
C LEU A 265 22.92 12.40 -4.41
N ASN A 266 23.34 11.71 -5.48
CA ASN A 266 24.59 12.00 -6.17
C ASN A 266 24.60 13.36 -6.86
N LEU A 267 23.43 13.93 -7.17
CA LEU A 267 23.31 15.27 -7.76
C LEU A 267 23.40 16.40 -6.71
N LEU A 268 23.39 16.08 -5.41
CA LEU A 268 23.52 17.08 -4.35
C LEU A 268 24.88 17.78 -4.43
N PRO A 269 24.96 19.08 -4.05
CA PRO A 269 26.17 19.89 -4.09
C PRO A 269 27.14 19.55 -2.95
N VAL A 270 27.46 18.26 -2.78
CA VAL A 270 28.39 17.75 -1.77
C VAL A 270 29.71 17.42 -2.47
N PRO A 271 30.86 17.99 -2.07
CA PRO A 271 32.15 17.87 -2.76
C PRO A 271 32.67 16.46 -3.10
N VAL A 272 32.22 15.42 -2.37
CA VAL A 272 32.61 14.02 -2.60
C VAL A 272 31.67 13.29 -3.59
N LEU A 273 30.54 13.90 -3.92
CA LEU A 273 29.53 13.39 -4.86
C LEU A 273 29.67 14.07 -6.22
N ASP A 274 29.09 13.47 -7.25
CA ASP A 274 29.13 13.97 -8.62
C ASP A 274 28.57 15.41 -8.73
N GLY A 275 27.54 15.75 -7.96
CA GLY A 275 26.98 17.10 -7.87
C GLY A 275 27.94 18.13 -7.29
N GLY A 276 28.87 17.74 -6.40
CA GLY A 276 29.94 18.60 -5.93
C GLY A 276 30.91 18.99 -7.05
N HIS A 277 31.25 18.03 -7.90
CA HIS A 277 32.05 18.29 -9.10
C HIS A 277 31.33 19.23 -10.08
N LEU A 278 30.02 19.04 -10.30
CA LEU A 278 29.22 19.95 -11.12
C LEU A 278 29.26 21.39 -10.56
N VAL A 279 29.20 21.57 -9.24
CA VAL A 279 29.34 22.88 -8.61
C VAL A 279 30.72 23.47 -8.86
N PHE A 280 31.79 22.69 -8.69
CA PHE A 280 33.15 23.16 -8.95
C PHE A 280 33.34 23.60 -10.40
N PHE A 281 32.91 22.79 -11.36
CA PHE A 281 32.98 23.15 -12.78
C PHE A 281 32.13 24.36 -13.12
N SER A 282 30.95 24.51 -12.49
CA SER A 282 30.11 25.70 -12.67
C SER A 282 30.81 26.96 -12.16
N ILE A 283 31.47 26.88 -11.01
CA ILE A 283 32.25 27.99 -10.44
C ILE A 283 33.45 28.31 -11.35
N GLU A 284 34.17 27.30 -11.84
CA GLU A 284 35.31 27.50 -12.76
C GLU A 284 34.88 28.13 -14.08
N ALA A 285 33.76 27.69 -14.64
CA ALA A 285 33.19 28.26 -15.87
C ALA A 285 32.83 29.74 -15.69
N LEU A 286 32.26 30.12 -14.55
CA LEU A 286 31.94 31.52 -14.23
C LEU A 286 33.20 32.36 -13.93
N LYS A 287 34.20 31.75 -13.28
CA LYS A 287 35.44 32.43 -12.86
C LYS A 287 36.49 32.49 -13.98
N GLY A 288 36.35 31.68 -15.03
CA GLY A 288 37.30 31.56 -16.15
C GLY A 288 38.67 31.00 -15.78
N THR A 289 38.86 30.56 -14.52
CA THR A 289 40.13 30.02 -14.03
C THR A 289 39.89 28.86 -13.07
N PRO A 290 40.76 27.84 -13.07
CA PRO A 290 40.59 26.66 -12.22
C PRO A 290 40.61 27.03 -10.74
N LEU A 291 39.92 26.23 -9.93
CA LEU A 291 39.97 26.33 -8.49
C LEU A 291 41.33 25.87 -7.98
N SER A 292 41.78 26.48 -6.88
CA SER A 292 43.04 26.07 -6.25
C SER A 292 42.91 24.65 -5.71
N PHE A 293 43.90 23.81 -5.99
CA PHE A 293 43.96 22.42 -5.53
C PHE A 293 43.70 22.29 -4.02
N LYS A 294 44.29 23.17 -3.21
CA LYS A 294 44.11 23.18 -1.74
C LYS A 294 42.65 23.44 -1.33
N LYS A 295 41.92 24.27 -2.09
CA LYS A 295 40.50 24.54 -1.80
C LYS A 295 39.62 23.34 -2.17
N LEU A 296 39.93 22.67 -3.28
CA LEU A 296 39.22 21.46 -3.70
C LEU A 296 39.43 20.33 -2.69
N GLU A 297 40.67 20.12 -2.24
CA GLU A 297 41.02 19.10 -1.25
C GLU A 297 40.29 19.32 0.08
N ILE A 298 40.29 20.56 0.60
CA ILE A 298 39.56 20.90 1.83
C ILE A 298 38.05 20.65 1.64
N ALA A 299 37.48 21.07 0.51
CA ALA A 299 36.07 20.86 0.25
C ALA A 299 35.73 19.36 0.20
N GLN A 300 36.55 18.55 -0.47
CA GLN A 300 36.39 17.09 -0.53
C GLN A 300 36.50 16.43 0.85
N GLN A 301 37.47 16.83 1.68
CA GLN A 301 37.61 16.33 3.05
C GLN A 301 36.37 16.67 3.89
N VAL A 302 35.87 17.91 3.81
CA VAL A 302 34.63 18.31 4.48
C VAL A 302 33.44 17.48 3.98
N GLY A 303 33.32 17.31 2.66
CA GLY A 303 32.27 16.49 2.05
C GLY A 303 32.31 15.04 2.50
N LEU A 304 33.51 14.45 2.60
CA LEU A 304 33.72 13.09 3.08
C LEU A 304 33.30 12.92 4.55
N VAL A 305 33.70 13.86 5.42
CA VAL A 305 33.33 13.82 6.85
C VAL A 305 31.81 13.93 7.02
N LEU A 306 31.15 14.81 6.26
CA LEU A 306 29.69 14.95 6.25
C LEU A 306 29.01 13.66 5.78
N LEU A 307 29.49 13.06 4.68
CA LEU A 307 28.95 11.82 4.13
C LEU A 307 29.08 10.67 5.13
N LEU A 308 30.25 10.49 5.74
CA LEU A 308 30.48 9.46 6.75
C LEU A 308 29.60 9.67 7.98
N SER A 309 29.42 10.92 8.40
CA SER A 309 28.55 11.28 9.53
C SER A 309 27.09 10.94 9.24
N LEU A 310 26.61 11.25 8.02
CA LEU A 310 25.26 10.89 7.59
C LEU A 310 25.08 9.37 7.50
N MET A 311 26.08 8.64 7.00
CA MET A 311 26.06 7.18 6.91
C MET A 311 25.98 6.54 8.29
N LEU A 312 26.78 7.01 9.24
CA LEU A 312 26.73 6.57 10.64
C LEU A 312 25.39 6.89 11.29
N PHE A 313 24.84 8.08 11.03
CA PHE A 313 23.51 8.47 11.51
C PHE A 313 22.40 7.56 10.94
N ALA A 314 22.41 7.26 9.65
CA ALA A 314 21.46 6.35 9.03
C ALA A 314 21.58 4.92 9.57
N LEU A 315 22.81 4.45 9.83
CA LEU A 315 23.03 3.16 10.48
C LEU A 315 22.52 3.14 11.92
N PHE A 316 22.72 4.23 12.68
CA PHE A 316 22.16 4.38 14.01
C PHE A 316 20.63 4.31 13.98
N ASN A 317 19.98 5.01 13.04
CA ASN A 317 18.54 4.91 12.81
C ASN A 317 18.13 3.46 12.53
N ASP A 318 18.80 2.76 11.61
CA ASP A 318 18.52 1.36 11.29
C ASP A 318 18.59 0.45 12.53
N ILE A 319 19.61 0.63 13.39
CA ILE A 319 19.77 -0.13 14.64
C ILE A 319 18.63 0.19 15.61
N THR A 320 18.25 1.46 15.77
CA THR A 320 17.13 1.83 16.65
C THR A 320 15.81 1.24 16.17
N HIS A 321 15.55 1.24 14.86
CA HIS A 321 14.38 0.60 14.25
C HIS A 321 14.39 -0.91 14.40
N LEU A 322 15.56 -1.54 14.30
CA LEU A 322 15.72 -2.97 14.57
C LEU A 322 15.35 -3.28 16.02
N ILE A 323 15.95 -2.59 16.99
CA ILE A 323 15.75 -2.88 18.42
C ILE A 323 14.31 -2.62 18.85
N SER A 324 13.65 -1.56 18.32
CA SER A 324 12.24 -1.28 18.64
C SER A 324 11.25 -2.26 18.00
N SER A 325 11.64 -2.91 16.91
CA SER A 325 10.84 -3.91 16.20
C SER A 325 10.87 -5.32 16.82
N TRP A 326 11.76 -5.56 17.79
CA TRP A 326 11.76 -6.75 18.66
C TRP A 326 10.98 -6.44 19.95
#